data_AF-A0A1A9Z2D5-F1
#
_entry.id   AF-A0A1A9Z2D5-F1
#
_cell.length_a   1.000
_cell.length_b   1.000
_cell.length_c   1.000
_cell.angle_alpha   90.00
_cell.angle_beta   90.00
_cell.angle_gamma   90.00
#
_symmetry.space_group_name_H-M   'P 1'
#
loop_
_entity.id
_entity.type
_entity.pdbx_description
1 polymer ?
#
loop_
_entity_poly.entity_id
_entity_poly.type
_entity_poly.pdbx_seq_one_letter_code
_entity_poly.pdbx_strand_id
1 'polypeptide(L)'
;MLTVREVTSFPFRFYNFVGIKLFQWDDNDTLTKREKYTLLLTLIIFVMNFFCKFSCFVLRKYEDVQELTKLISYFAFACNGVFKMLSVWIGRKTLHAVIKDLAKNFPRTSSECHEYKFYEQYAFVKRHMYLVSLLHWSIAIIFMLFPIVQSTFEYLVNFNDNGKFIYRFPYIMTYPFDHHTPAGFTFAYITQLIGGITIHSYFCGSDCLLLATIHLVNMQFISVAVRIKKFKHQTYEKDLKQLRKILKIHISAHQ
;
A
#
# COMPACT_ATOMS: atom_id res chain seq x y z
N MET A 1 -8.56 19.95 12.44
CA MET A 1 -9.87 19.26 12.55
C MET A 1 -9.74 17.96 11.79
N LEU A 2 -10.13 16.82 12.37
CA LEU A 2 -10.02 15.55 11.67
C LEU A 2 -10.82 15.56 10.36
N THR A 3 -10.23 15.11 9.25
CA THR A 3 -10.92 14.97 7.95
C THR A 3 -10.76 13.58 7.35
N VAL A 4 -11.66 13.20 6.43
CA VAL A 4 -11.52 11.96 5.66
C VAL A 4 -10.21 11.91 4.86
N ARG A 5 -9.74 13.06 4.37
CA ARG A 5 -8.44 13.19 3.71
C ARG A 5 -7.29 12.80 4.63
N GLU A 6 -7.33 13.18 5.91
CA GLU A 6 -6.30 12.77 6.87
C GLU A 6 -6.35 11.27 7.15
N VAL A 7 -7.54 10.69 7.30
CA VAL A 7 -7.71 9.24 7.55
C VAL A 7 -7.17 8.40 6.38
N THR A 8 -7.37 8.85 5.15
CA THR A 8 -6.92 8.17 3.92
C THR A 8 -5.52 8.59 3.44
N SER A 9 -4.93 9.63 4.04
CA SER A 9 -3.63 10.15 3.60
C SER A 9 -2.49 9.14 3.74
N PHE A 10 -2.51 8.33 4.80
CA PHE A 10 -1.47 7.34 5.08
C PHE A 10 -1.35 6.28 3.99
N PRO A 11 -2.41 5.55 3.60
CA PRO A 11 -2.33 4.60 2.50
C PRO A 11 -1.97 5.27 1.16
N PHE A 12 -2.47 6.47 0.89
CA PHE A 12 -2.15 7.19 -0.35
C PHE A 12 -0.68 7.57 -0.47
N ARG A 13 0.04 7.75 0.64
CA ARG A 13 1.50 7.99 0.60
C ARG A 13 2.28 6.84 -0.02
N PHE A 14 1.84 5.58 0.14
CA PHE A 14 2.50 4.43 -0.51
C PHE A 14 2.41 4.51 -2.03
N TYR A 15 1.24 4.87 -2.55
CA TYR A 15 1.04 5.03 -3.99
C TYR A 15 1.78 6.24 -4.52
N ASN A 16 1.69 7.38 -3.83
CA ASN A 16 2.40 8.59 -4.22
C ASN A 16 3.92 8.39 -4.22
N PHE A 17 4.45 7.56 -3.31
CA PHE A 17 5.87 7.22 -3.24
C PHE A 17 6.38 6.55 -4.53
N VAL A 18 5.54 5.77 -5.21
CA VAL A 18 5.84 5.12 -6.49
C VAL A 18 5.30 5.91 -7.70
N GLY A 19 4.87 7.16 -7.49
CA GLY A 19 4.38 8.06 -8.53
C GLY A 19 2.91 7.86 -8.93
N ILE A 20 2.17 7.01 -8.21
CA ILE A 20 0.75 6.76 -8.48
C ILE A 20 -0.12 7.69 -7.64
N LYS A 21 -0.89 8.53 -8.32
CA LYS A 21 -1.91 9.36 -7.68
C LYS A 21 -3.29 8.72 -7.84
N LEU A 22 -3.79 8.11 -6.77
CA LEU A 22 -5.07 7.39 -6.79
C LEU A 22 -6.29 8.31 -6.77
N PHE A 23 -6.19 9.45 -6.08
CA PHE A 23 -7.31 10.34 -5.82
C PHE A 23 -6.86 11.79 -6.03
N GLN A 24 -7.68 12.56 -6.72
CA GLN A 24 -7.53 14.02 -6.85
C GLN A 24 -8.54 14.66 -5.92
N TRP A 25 -8.05 15.37 -4.90
CA TRP A 25 -8.92 16.02 -3.92
C TRP A 25 -9.54 17.30 -4.45
N ASP A 26 -8.77 18.03 -5.27
CA ASP A 26 -9.10 19.34 -5.82
C ASP A 26 -8.83 19.33 -7.33
N ASP A 27 -9.50 20.18 -8.12
CA ASP A 27 -9.30 20.24 -9.59
C ASP A 27 -7.85 20.64 -9.97
N ASN A 28 -7.17 21.33 -9.07
CA ASN A 28 -5.77 21.71 -9.19
C ASN A 28 -4.79 20.60 -8.76
N ASP A 29 -5.28 19.49 -8.20
CA ASP A 29 -4.50 18.38 -7.66
C ASP A 29 -4.02 17.42 -8.77
N THR A 30 -3.35 17.97 -9.79
CA THR A 30 -2.82 17.21 -10.92
C THR A 30 -1.50 16.50 -10.58
N LEU A 31 -1.09 15.53 -11.40
CA LEU A 31 0.21 14.86 -11.28
C LEU A 31 1.34 15.84 -11.62
N THR A 32 2.20 16.09 -10.66
CA THR A 32 3.41 16.92 -10.84
C THR A 32 4.37 16.25 -11.83
N LYS A 33 5.26 17.05 -12.46
CA LYS A 33 6.29 16.51 -13.37
C LYS A 33 7.13 15.43 -12.68
N ARG A 34 7.49 15.65 -11.41
CA ARG A 34 8.24 14.69 -10.59
C ARG A 34 7.50 13.36 -10.45
N GLU A 35 6.22 13.38 -10.08
CA GLU A 35 5.43 12.16 -9.93
C GLU A 35 5.29 11.39 -11.25
N LYS A 36 5.16 12.09 -12.38
CA LYS A 36 5.15 11.46 -13.71
C LYS A 36 6.47 10.76 -14.03
N TYR A 37 7.60 11.41 -13.76
CA TYR A 37 8.93 10.81 -13.95
C TYR A 37 9.14 9.62 -13.01
N THR A 38 8.75 9.74 -11.73
CA THR A 38 8.81 8.63 -10.77
C THR A 38 7.96 7.46 -11.26
N LEU A 39 6.72 7.70 -11.69
CA LEU A 39 5.84 6.67 -12.22
C LEU A 39 6.42 5.97 -13.45
N LEU A 40 6.96 6.74 -14.40
CA LEU A 40 7.56 6.19 -15.61
C LEU A 40 8.77 5.31 -15.27
N LEU A 41 9.64 5.79 -14.39
CA LEU A 41 10.83 5.06 -13.94
C LEU A 41 10.45 3.77 -13.20
N THR A 42 9.54 3.84 -12.23
CA THR A 42 9.08 2.66 -11.47
C THR A 42 8.37 1.66 -12.38
N LEU A 43 7.60 2.12 -13.37
CA LEU A 43 6.93 1.26 -14.33
C LEU A 43 7.92 0.53 -15.25
N ILE A 44 8.92 1.22 -15.81
CA ILE A 44 9.95 0.60 -16.66
C ILE A 44 10.71 -0.46 -15.86
N ILE A 45 11.16 -0.11 -14.65
CA ILE A 45 11.88 -1.03 -13.77
C ILE A 45 10.99 -2.21 -13.37
N PHE A 46 9.71 -1.97 -13.07
CA PHE A 46 8.75 -3.01 -12.74
C PHE A 46 8.58 -4.00 -13.90
N VAL A 47 8.32 -3.51 -15.12
CA VAL A 47 8.16 -4.37 -16.31
C VAL A 47 9.42 -5.18 -16.58
N MET A 48 10.59 -4.54 -16.50
CA MET A 48 11.88 -5.21 -16.68
C MET A 48 12.07 -6.34 -15.65
N ASN A 49 11.91 -6.04 -14.36
CA ASN A 49 12.07 -7.05 -13.29
C ASN A 49 11.03 -8.18 -13.40
N PHE A 50 9.78 -7.85 -13.75
CA PHE A 50 8.73 -8.84 -13.91
C PHE A 50 9.06 -9.79 -15.07
N PHE A 51 9.52 -9.26 -16.21
CA PHE A 51 9.95 -10.05 -17.34
C PHE A 51 11.18 -10.92 -17.01
N CYS A 52 12.23 -10.35 -16.40
CA CYS A 52 13.41 -11.09 -15.98
C CYS A 52 13.06 -12.25 -15.03
N LYS A 53 12.14 -12.02 -14.09
CA LYS A 53 11.68 -13.06 -13.15
C LYS A 53 10.80 -14.10 -13.82
N PHE A 54 9.89 -13.68 -14.70
CA PHE A 54 9.05 -14.61 -15.48
C PHE A 54 9.91 -15.52 -16.36
N SER A 55 10.96 -14.97 -16.97
CA SER A 55 11.87 -15.72 -17.83
C SER A 55 12.57 -16.88 -17.10
N CYS A 56 12.73 -16.82 -15.78
CA CYS A 56 13.26 -17.94 -15.00
C CYS A 56 12.43 -19.21 -15.17
N PHE A 57 11.10 -19.12 -15.28
CA PHE A 57 10.25 -20.31 -15.45
C PHE A 57 10.52 -21.06 -16.77
N VAL A 58 11.08 -20.37 -17.77
CA VAL A 58 11.30 -20.91 -19.11
C VAL A 58 12.78 -21.22 -19.35
N LEU A 59 13.67 -20.32 -18.93
CA LEU A 59 15.09 -20.33 -19.29
C LEU A 59 15.99 -20.99 -18.25
N ARG A 60 15.57 -21.06 -16.98
CA ARG A 60 16.38 -21.59 -15.89
C ARG A 60 16.15 -23.09 -15.75
N LYS A 61 17.22 -23.88 -15.69
CA LYS A 61 17.17 -25.27 -15.22
C LYS A 61 17.21 -25.24 -13.70
N TYR A 62 16.29 -25.94 -13.06
CA TYR A 62 16.23 -26.08 -11.61
C TYR A 62 16.90 -27.38 -11.21
N GLU A 63 17.90 -27.30 -10.35
CA GLU A 63 18.61 -28.48 -9.84
C GLU A 63 17.87 -29.11 -8.66
N ASP A 64 17.08 -28.30 -7.93
CA ASP A 64 16.33 -28.72 -6.75
C ASP A 64 14.91 -28.11 -6.73
N VAL A 65 13.96 -28.90 -6.22
CA VAL A 65 12.57 -28.50 -5.94
C VAL A 65 12.52 -27.32 -4.96
N GLN A 66 13.48 -27.22 -4.04
CA GLN A 66 13.54 -26.10 -3.10
C GLN A 66 13.73 -24.76 -3.83
N GLU A 67 14.55 -24.72 -4.89
CA GLU A 67 14.81 -23.52 -5.67
C GLU A 67 13.57 -23.07 -6.45
N LEU A 68 12.88 -24.02 -7.07
CA LEU A 68 11.62 -23.76 -7.75
C LEU A 68 10.56 -23.24 -6.78
N THR A 69 10.47 -23.83 -5.58
CA THR A 69 9.53 -23.40 -4.53
C THR A 69 9.81 -21.97 -4.08
N LYS A 70 11.09 -21.59 -3.91
CA LYS A 70 11.50 -20.21 -3.61
C LYS A 70 11.05 -19.25 -4.72
N LEU A 71 11.30 -19.59 -5.98
CA LEU A 71 10.89 -18.75 -7.11
C LEU A 71 9.37 -18.56 -7.14
N ILE A 72 8.60 -19.65 -7.05
CA ILE A 72 7.12 -19.60 -7.05
C ILE A 72 6.63 -18.70 -5.91
N SER A 73 7.17 -18.87 -4.70
CA SER A 73 6.80 -18.07 -3.53
C SER A 73 7.07 -16.58 -3.77
N TYR A 74 8.24 -16.23 -4.29
CA TYR A 74 8.58 -14.84 -4.58
C TYR A 74 7.77 -14.27 -5.74
N PHE A 75 7.43 -15.08 -6.74
CA PHE A 75 6.60 -14.65 -7.86
C PHE A 75 5.15 -14.45 -7.45
N ALA A 76 4.60 -15.35 -6.63
CA ALA A 76 3.26 -15.24 -6.05
C ALA A 76 3.12 -13.98 -5.19
N PHE A 77 4.13 -13.65 -4.37
CA PHE A 77 4.15 -12.39 -3.63
C PHE A 77 4.08 -11.16 -4.55
N ALA A 78 4.87 -11.15 -5.63
CA ALA A 78 4.82 -10.07 -6.62
C ALA A 78 3.45 -9.98 -7.30
N CYS A 79 2.88 -11.11 -7.72
CA CYS A 79 1.55 -11.17 -8.31
C CYS A 79 0.47 -10.65 -7.35
N ASN A 80 0.54 -10.98 -6.05
CA ASN A 80 -0.39 -10.48 -5.05
C ASN A 80 -0.36 -8.94 -4.97
N GLY A 81 0.83 -8.34 -4.91
CA GLY A 81 0.98 -6.88 -4.96
C GLY A 81 0.36 -6.26 -6.22
N VAL A 82 0.59 -6.88 -7.38
CA VAL A 82 0.02 -6.44 -8.66
C VAL A 82 -1.51 -6.55 -8.66
N PHE A 83 -2.08 -7.69 -8.25
CA PHE A 83 -3.53 -7.88 -8.19
C PHE A 83 -4.22 -6.90 -7.24
N LYS A 84 -3.60 -6.61 -6.10
CA LYS A 84 -4.10 -5.60 -5.17
C LYS A 84 -4.11 -4.20 -5.82
N MET A 85 -3.01 -3.79 -6.45
CA MET A 85 -2.95 -2.52 -7.18
C MET A 85 -3.97 -2.46 -8.32
N LEU A 86 -4.11 -3.52 -9.11
CA LEU A 86 -5.09 -3.59 -10.19
C LEU A 86 -6.52 -3.51 -9.66
N SER A 87 -6.82 -4.17 -8.55
CA SER A 87 -8.13 -4.10 -7.89
C SER A 87 -8.47 -2.66 -7.48
N VAL A 88 -7.51 -1.96 -6.87
CA VAL A 88 -7.65 -0.54 -6.51
C VAL A 88 -7.80 0.34 -7.75
N TRP A 89 -7.05 0.06 -8.82
CA TRP A 89 -7.13 0.82 -10.07
C TRP A 89 -8.48 0.66 -10.76
N ILE A 90 -8.95 -0.58 -10.93
CA ILE A 90 -10.24 -0.90 -11.55
C ILE A 90 -11.37 -0.31 -10.72
N GLY A 91 -11.31 -0.48 -9.39
CA GLY A 91 -12.29 0.03 -8.44
C GLY A 91 -12.16 1.53 -8.13
N ARG A 92 -11.21 2.27 -8.71
CA ARG A 92 -10.86 3.63 -8.28
C ARG A 92 -12.04 4.60 -8.30
N LYS A 93 -12.93 4.50 -9.29
CA LYS A 93 -14.10 5.39 -9.42
C LYS A 93 -15.09 5.11 -8.30
N THR A 94 -15.35 3.83 -8.01
CA THR A 94 -16.23 3.40 -6.92
C THR A 94 -15.64 3.79 -5.57
N LEU A 95 -14.34 3.52 -5.35
CA LEU A 95 -13.64 3.94 -4.14
C LEU A 95 -13.72 5.46 -3.95
N HIS A 96 -13.57 6.22 -5.04
CA HIS A 96 -13.66 7.67 -5.02
C HIS A 96 -15.05 8.15 -4.58
N ALA A 97 -16.11 7.55 -5.15
CA ALA A 97 -17.48 7.83 -4.77
C ALA A 97 -17.73 7.51 -3.29
N VAL A 98 -17.35 6.31 -2.84
CA VAL A 98 -17.50 5.87 -1.45
C VAL A 98 -16.78 6.82 -0.48
N ILE A 99 -15.53 7.19 -0.75
CA ILE A 99 -14.78 8.12 0.10
C ILE A 99 -15.46 9.50 0.13
N LYS A 100 -15.95 10.00 -1.01
CA LYS A 100 -16.68 11.27 -1.06
C LYS A 100 -17.99 11.22 -0.29
N ASP A 101 -18.73 10.11 -0.36
CA ASP A 101 -19.99 9.95 0.36
C ASP A 101 -19.76 9.82 1.87
N LEU A 102 -18.72 9.09 2.28
CA LEU A 102 -18.27 9.03 3.67
C LEU A 102 -17.83 10.42 4.18
N ALA A 103 -17.25 11.26 3.32
CA ALA A 103 -16.87 12.63 3.65
C ALA A 103 -18.07 13.56 3.85
N LYS A 104 -19.17 13.40 3.10
CA LYS A 104 -20.40 14.20 3.28
C LYS A 104 -20.99 14.05 4.67
N ASN A 105 -20.91 12.84 5.22
CA ASN A 105 -21.45 12.47 6.53
C ASN A 105 -20.41 12.59 7.66
N PHE A 106 -19.18 13.03 7.35
CA PHE A 106 -18.16 13.21 8.37
C PHE A 106 -18.52 14.40 9.29
N PRO A 107 -18.23 14.31 10.60
CA PRO A 107 -18.45 15.40 11.54
C PRO A 107 -17.83 16.72 11.06
N ARG A 108 -18.56 17.83 11.21
CA ARG A 108 -18.10 19.16 10.75
C ARG A 108 -17.55 20.02 11.87
N THR A 109 -17.71 19.59 13.11
CA THR A 109 -17.26 20.31 14.29
C THR A 109 -16.37 19.43 15.17
N SER A 110 -15.41 20.05 15.87
CA SER A 110 -14.54 19.30 16.80
C SER A 110 -15.33 18.69 17.97
N SER A 111 -16.46 19.31 18.35
CA SER A 111 -17.37 18.78 19.36
C SER A 111 -18.01 17.47 18.92
N GLU A 112 -18.55 17.39 17.70
CA GLU A 112 -19.09 16.14 17.15
C GLU A 112 -17.99 15.07 17.01
N CYS A 113 -16.77 15.44 16.60
CA CYS A 113 -15.66 14.49 16.54
C CYS A 113 -15.33 13.85 17.90
N HIS A 114 -15.36 14.64 18.98
CA HIS A 114 -15.12 14.14 20.33
C HIS A 114 -16.31 13.31 20.83
N GLU A 115 -17.53 13.80 20.60
CA GLU A 115 -18.76 13.12 20.97
C GLU A 115 -18.87 11.72 20.36
N TYR A 116 -18.51 11.59 19.08
CA TYR A 116 -18.56 10.33 18.34
C TYR A 116 -17.25 9.54 18.41
N LYS A 117 -16.29 9.98 19.23
CA LYS A 117 -14.98 9.34 19.46
C LYS A 117 -14.15 9.12 18.19
N PHE A 118 -14.28 10.02 17.21
CA PHE A 118 -13.59 9.90 15.92
C PHE A 118 -12.06 10.01 16.06
N TYR A 119 -11.59 10.82 17.02
CA TYR A 119 -10.15 10.96 17.27
C TYR A 119 -9.53 9.69 17.84
N GLU A 120 -10.20 9.04 18.79
CA GLU A 120 -9.77 7.79 19.41
C GLU A 120 -9.78 6.65 18.39
N GLN A 121 -10.85 6.56 17.59
CA GLN A 121 -10.94 5.59 16.50
C GLN A 121 -9.85 5.84 15.45
N TYR A 122 -9.60 7.08 15.06
CA TYR A 122 -8.54 7.38 14.10
C TYR A 122 -7.15 7.07 14.67
N ALA A 123 -6.88 7.41 15.92
CA ALA A 123 -5.62 7.09 16.59
C ALA A 123 -5.38 5.58 16.65
N PHE A 124 -6.42 4.79 16.95
CA PHE A 124 -6.38 3.34 16.92
C PHE A 124 -5.98 2.84 15.53
N VAL A 125 -6.69 3.24 14.48
CA VAL A 125 -6.47 2.77 13.11
C VAL A 125 -5.11 3.19 12.58
N LYS A 126 -4.74 4.46 12.82
CA LYS A 126 -3.42 4.99 12.46
C LYS A 126 -2.33 4.16 13.11
N ARG A 127 -2.41 3.87 14.41
CA ARG A 127 -1.43 3.02 15.10
C ARG A 127 -1.29 1.65 14.42
N HIS A 128 -2.40 1.00 14.07
CA HIS A 128 -2.37 -0.32 13.42
C HIS A 128 -1.76 -0.26 12.02
N MET A 129 -2.16 0.72 11.20
CA MET A 129 -1.56 0.92 9.87
C MET A 129 -0.05 1.17 9.97
N TYR A 130 0.39 1.98 10.95
CA TYR A 130 1.81 2.22 11.21
C TYR A 130 2.55 0.96 11.64
N LEU A 131 2.01 0.18 12.58
CA LEU A 131 2.64 -1.07 13.05
C LEU A 131 2.76 -2.10 11.93
N VAL A 132 1.68 -2.34 11.17
CA VAL A 132 1.68 -3.25 10.02
C VAL A 132 2.71 -2.79 8.99
N SER A 133 2.73 -1.49 8.67
CA SER A 133 3.69 -0.93 7.73
C SER A 133 5.13 -1.08 8.21
N LEU A 134 5.40 -0.81 9.49
CA LEU A 134 6.74 -0.93 10.08
C LEU A 134 7.24 -2.38 10.04
N LEU A 135 6.38 -3.34 10.40
CA LEU A 135 6.72 -4.76 10.35
C LEU A 135 7.04 -5.21 8.92
N HIS A 136 6.18 -4.87 7.95
CA HIS A 136 6.40 -5.23 6.55
C HIS A 136 7.63 -4.55 5.96
N TRP A 137 7.88 -3.26 6.26
CA TRP A 137 9.09 -2.57 5.83
C TRP A 137 10.35 -3.19 6.43
N SER A 138 10.35 -3.53 7.71
CA SER A 138 11.49 -4.19 8.35
C SER A 138 11.81 -5.53 7.68
N ILE A 139 10.80 -6.36 7.42
CA ILE A 139 10.96 -7.63 6.71
C ILE A 139 11.50 -7.40 5.30
N ALA A 140 10.92 -6.46 4.56
CA ALA A 140 11.34 -6.15 3.20
C ALA A 140 12.78 -5.64 3.14
N ILE A 141 13.17 -4.73 4.04
CA ILE A 141 14.53 -4.18 4.10
C ILE A 141 15.54 -5.26 4.46
N ILE A 142 15.26 -6.09 5.48
CA ILE A 142 16.13 -7.20 5.85
C ILE A 142 16.30 -8.15 4.67
N PHE A 143 15.20 -8.57 4.03
CA PHE A 143 15.24 -9.44 2.87
C PHE A 143 16.05 -8.85 1.71
N MET A 144 15.88 -7.56 1.43
CA MET A 144 16.56 -6.86 0.35
C MET A 144 18.05 -6.59 0.62
N LEU A 145 18.47 -6.42 1.88
CA LEU A 145 19.85 -6.11 2.25
C LEU A 145 20.65 -7.34 2.66
N PHE A 146 19.99 -8.42 3.08
CA PHE A 146 20.67 -9.63 3.54
C PHE A 146 21.70 -10.19 2.53
N PRO A 147 21.42 -10.30 1.21
CA PRO A 147 22.39 -10.84 0.25
C PRO A 147 23.67 -10.02 0.16
N ILE A 148 23.57 -8.69 0.15
CA ILE A 148 24.76 -7.82 0.07
C ILE A 148 25.54 -7.81 1.39
N VAL A 149 24.85 -7.83 2.54
CA VAL A 149 25.51 -7.93 3.85
C VAL A 149 26.26 -9.25 3.96
N GLN A 150 25.62 -10.37 3.61
CA GLN A 150 26.25 -11.70 3.60
C GLN A 150 27.48 -11.73 2.69
N SER A 151 27.34 -11.25 1.46
CA SER A 151 28.43 -11.28 0.48
C SER A 151 29.61 -10.38 0.87
N THR A 152 29.31 -9.23 1.49
CA THR A 152 30.34 -8.33 2.03
C THR A 152 31.05 -8.97 3.21
N PHE A 153 30.32 -9.58 4.14
CA PHE A 153 30.91 -10.24 5.30
C PHE A 153 31.83 -11.40 4.90
N GLU A 154 31.37 -12.27 4.00
CA GLU A 154 32.17 -13.39 3.49
C GLU A 154 33.43 -12.92 2.75
N TYR A 155 33.35 -11.80 2.02
CA TYR A 155 34.49 -11.18 1.36
C TYR A 155 35.51 -10.63 2.37
N LEU A 156 35.07 -9.90 3.39
CA LEU A 156 35.94 -9.27 4.39
C LEU A 156 36.64 -10.28 5.29
N VAL A 157 35.97 -11.37 5.65
CA VAL A 157 36.52 -12.43 6.51
C VAL A 157 37.26 -13.50 5.70
N ASN A 158 37.30 -13.38 4.37
CA ASN A 158 37.90 -14.33 3.44
C ASN A 158 37.41 -15.78 3.65
N PHE A 159 36.12 -15.94 3.95
CA PHE A 159 35.52 -17.27 4.23
C PHE A 159 35.63 -18.26 3.06
N ASN A 160 35.83 -17.77 1.84
CA ASN A 160 35.83 -18.58 0.62
C ASN A 160 37.24 -18.96 0.14
N ASP A 161 38.28 -18.71 0.95
CA ASP A 161 39.72 -18.95 0.69
C ASP A 161 40.30 -18.39 -0.63
N ASN A 162 39.46 -17.71 -1.42
CA ASN A 162 39.75 -17.21 -2.75
C ASN A 162 39.71 -15.68 -2.83
N GLY A 163 39.32 -14.98 -1.76
CA GLY A 163 39.21 -13.53 -1.72
C GLY A 163 38.25 -12.91 -2.74
N LYS A 164 37.31 -13.69 -3.30
CA LYS A 164 36.37 -13.23 -4.35
C LYS A 164 35.02 -12.86 -3.76
N PHE A 165 34.48 -11.73 -4.23
CA PHE A 165 33.12 -11.31 -3.90
C PHE A 165 32.10 -12.22 -4.59
N ILE A 166 31.13 -12.73 -3.83
CA ILE A 166 30.02 -13.54 -4.37
C ILE A 166 28.84 -12.62 -4.68
N TYR A 167 28.45 -12.55 -5.95
CA TYR A 167 27.34 -11.72 -6.40
C TYR A 167 25.98 -12.37 -6.07
N ARG A 168 25.44 -12.08 -4.88
CA ARG A 168 24.11 -12.56 -4.45
C ARG A 168 23.02 -11.52 -4.63
N PHE A 169 21.85 -11.94 -5.12
CA PHE A 169 20.69 -11.08 -5.32
C PHE A 169 19.54 -11.43 -4.36
N PRO A 170 18.70 -10.46 -3.97
CA PRO A 170 17.54 -10.72 -3.12
C PRO A 170 16.46 -11.52 -3.84
N TYR A 171 16.33 -11.36 -5.16
CA TYR A 171 15.37 -12.10 -5.96
C TYR A 171 16.05 -12.93 -7.03
N ILE A 172 15.53 -14.15 -7.19
CA ILE A 172 15.90 -15.06 -8.29
C ILE A 172 15.38 -14.45 -9.60
N MET A 173 16.29 -14.07 -10.48
CA MET A 173 16.00 -13.48 -11.80
C MET A 173 17.03 -13.98 -12.83
N THR A 174 16.65 -13.92 -14.11
CA THR A 174 17.55 -14.15 -15.23
C THR A 174 17.72 -12.82 -15.98
N TYR A 175 18.95 -12.51 -16.37
CA TYR A 175 19.31 -11.26 -17.04
C TYR A 175 19.88 -11.51 -18.43
N PRO A 176 19.60 -10.63 -19.42
CA PRO A 176 20.21 -10.71 -20.75
C PRO A 176 21.64 -10.14 -20.81
N PHE A 177 22.21 -9.77 -19.65
CA PHE A 177 23.55 -9.20 -19.51
C PHE A 177 24.33 -9.91 -18.41
N ASP A 178 25.64 -9.75 -18.41
CA ASP A 178 26.52 -10.34 -17.38
C ASP A 178 26.40 -9.58 -16.05
N HIS A 179 25.67 -10.18 -15.12
CA HIS A 179 25.40 -9.66 -13.78
C HIS A 179 26.44 -10.11 -12.75
N HIS A 180 27.48 -10.85 -13.15
CA HIS A 180 28.64 -11.22 -12.32
C HIS A 180 29.81 -10.24 -12.48
N THR A 181 29.58 -9.09 -13.12
CA THR A 181 30.50 -7.94 -13.12
C THR A 181 30.07 -6.91 -12.07
N PRO A 182 30.97 -6.07 -11.53
CA PRO A 182 30.58 -5.04 -10.56
C PRO A 182 29.48 -4.11 -11.08
N ALA A 183 29.59 -3.64 -12.33
CA ALA A 183 28.59 -2.76 -12.94
C ALA A 183 27.24 -3.47 -13.16
N GLY A 184 27.27 -4.69 -13.72
CA GLY A 184 26.08 -5.50 -13.95
C GLY A 184 25.36 -5.86 -12.65
N PHE A 185 26.13 -6.24 -11.62
CA PHE A 185 25.63 -6.51 -10.28
C PHE A 185 24.96 -5.27 -9.67
N THR A 186 25.64 -4.12 -9.63
CA THR A 186 25.09 -2.88 -9.07
C THR A 186 23.80 -2.48 -9.78
N PHE A 187 23.76 -2.54 -11.11
CA PHE A 187 22.57 -2.22 -11.88
C PHE A 187 21.40 -3.18 -11.58
N ALA A 188 21.65 -4.49 -11.63
CA ALA A 188 20.64 -5.50 -11.34
C ALA A 188 20.14 -5.39 -9.89
N TYR A 189 21.03 -5.15 -8.93
CA TYR A 189 20.66 -5.03 -7.52
C TYR A 189 19.79 -3.79 -7.27
N ILE A 190 20.20 -2.61 -7.77
CA ILE A 190 19.43 -1.36 -7.61
C ILE A 190 18.04 -1.50 -8.24
N THR A 191 17.96 -2.07 -9.43
CA THR A 191 16.67 -2.27 -10.12
C THR A 191 15.80 -3.29 -9.41
N GLN A 192 16.37 -4.35 -8.81
CA GLN A 192 15.65 -5.26 -7.92
C GLN A 192 15.12 -4.57 -6.67
N LEU A 193 15.91 -3.69 -6.03
CA LEU A 193 15.46 -2.92 -4.86
C LEU A 193 14.27 -2.03 -5.21
N ILE A 194 14.36 -1.27 -6.30
CA ILE A 194 13.26 -0.41 -6.75
C ILE A 194 12.02 -1.24 -7.09
N GLY A 195 12.20 -2.38 -7.76
CA GLY A 195 11.10 -3.31 -8.06
C GLY A 195 10.43 -3.88 -6.79
N GLY A 196 11.24 -4.32 -5.82
CA GLY A 196 10.77 -4.82 -4.53
C GLY A 196 10.01 -3.77 -3.73
N ILE A 197 10.55 -2.55 -3.66
CA ILE A 197 9.90 -1.39 -3.04
C ILE A 197 8.58 -1.02 -3.73
N THR A 198 8.52 -1.14 -5.06
CA THR A 198 7.32 -0.84 -5.84
C THR A 198 6.20 -1.83 -5.52
N ILE A 199 6.49 -3.14 -5.58
CA ILE A 199 5.55 -4.20 -5.20
C ILE A 199 5.12 -4.08 -3.74
N HIS A 200 6.06 -3.80 -2.84
CA HIS A 200 5.76 -3.60 -1.43
C HIS A 200 4.79 -2.43 -1.22
N SER A 201 4.99 -1.32 -1.95
CA SER A 201 4.10 -0.16 -1.89
C SER A 201 2.70 -0.49 -2.40
N TYR A 202 2.56 -1.30 -3.45
CA TYR A 202 1.26 -1.80 -3.91
C TYR A 202 0.57 -2.67 -2.87
N PHE A 203 1.32 -3.58 -2.25
CA PHE A 203 0.80 -4.49 -1.24
C PHE A 203 0.35 -3.73 0.02
N CYS A 204 1.26 -3.00 0.66
CA CYS A 204 0.98 -2.29 1.92
C CYS A 204 0.02 -1.13 1.73
N GLY A 205 0.14 -0.40 0.61
CA GLY A 205 -0.77 0.69 0.27
C GLY A 205 -2.22 0.21 0.13
N SER A 206 -2.44 -0.94 -0.50
CA SER A 206 -3.77 -1.53 -0.67
C SER A 206 -4.37 -1.99 0.66
N ASP A 207 -3.60 -2.67 1.50
CA ASP A 207 -4.09 -3.16 2.79
C ASP A 207 -4.40 -2.02 3.75
N CYS A 208 -3.52 -1.01 3.81
CA CYS A 208 -3.79 0.18 4.60
C CYS A 208 -5.01 0.95 4.09
N LEU A 209 -5.24 0.97 2.77
CA LEU A 209 -6.40 1.65 2.17
C LEU A 209 -7.70 0.94 2.51
N LEU A 210 -7.69 -0.39 2.48
CA LEU A 210 -8.81 -1.21 2.90
C LEU A 210 -9.11 -0.98 4.39
N LEU A 211 -8.10 -1.06 5.25
CA LEU A 211 -8.23 -0.78 6.69
C LEU A 211 -8.80 0.61 6.94
N ALA A 212 -8.25 1.65 6.32
CA ALA A 212 -8.73 3.02 6.48
C ALA A 212 -10.20 3.15 6.05
N THR A 213 -10.58 2.55 4.91
CA THR A 213 -11.94 2.63 4.37
C THR A 213 -12.96 1.90 5.25
N ILE A 214 -12.64 0.67 5.69
CA ILE A 214 -13.51 -0.09 6.62
C ILE A 214 -13.71 0.68 7.92
N HIS A 215 -12.64 1.28 8.46
CA HIS A 215 -12.77 2.05 9.69
C HIS A 215 -13.54 3.35 9.53
N LEU A 216 -13.45 4.03 8.38
CA LEU A 216 -14.31 5.17 8.08
C LEU A 216 -15.79 4.77 8.11
N VAL A 217 -16.14 3.61 7.55
CA VAL A 217 -17.50 3.06 7.61
C VAL A 217 -17.91 2.76 9.06
N ASN A 218 -17.03 2.13 9.84
CA ASN A 218 -17.29 1.85 11.26
C ASN A 218 -17.52 3.12 12.08
N MET A 219 -16.73 4.17 11.84
CA MET A 219 -16.92 5.48 12.48
C MET A 219 -18.30 6.08 12.16
N GLN A 220 -18.80 5.90 10.92
CA GLN A 220 -20.14 6.34 10.54
C GLN A 220 -21.23 5.58 11.30
N PHE A 221 -21.12 4.25 11.40
CA PHE A 221 -22.07 3.45 12.19
C PHE A 221 -22.08 3.84 13.68
N ILE A 222 -20.91 4.12 14.27
CA ILE A 222 -20.81 4.63 15.64
C ILE A 222 -21.52 5.98 15.77
N SER A 223 -21.31 6.90 14.81
CA SER A 223 -22.01 8.21 14.83
C SER A 223 -23.53 8.03 14.80
N VAL A 224 -24.04 7.14 13.94
CA VAL A 224 -25.47 6.82 13.85
C VAL A 224 -25.98 6.24 15.17
N ALA A 225 -25.28 5.27 15.75
CA ALA A 225 -25.65 4.66 17.03
C ALA A 225 -25.70 5.69 18.17
N VAL A 226 -24.73 6.60 18.25
CA VAL A 226 -24.72 7.67 19.26
C VAL A 226 -25.87 8.66 19.02
N ARG A 227 -26.15 9.03 17.77
CA ARG A 227 -27.29 9.91 17.41
C ARG A 227 -28.63 9.29 17.82
N ILE A 228 -28.83 7.99 17.59
CA ILE A 228 -30.04 7.27 18.00
C ILE A 228 -30.13 7.21 19.53
N LYS A 229 -29.04 6.87 20.22
CA LYS A 229 -29.02 6.79 21.70
C LYS A 229 -29.34 8.12 22.38
N LYS A 230 -28.93 9.23 21.76
CA LYS A 230 -29.16 10.59 22.28
C LYS A 230 -30.47 11.21 21.80
N PHE A 231 -31.22 10.51 20.94
CA PHE A 231 -32.50 10.98 20.48
C PHE A 231 -33.44 11.14 21.68
N LYS A 232 -33.93 12.36 21.90
CA LYS A 232 -34.91 12.69 22.92
C LYS A 232 -36.16 13.19 22.22
N HIS A 233 -37.30 12.62 22.59
CA HIS A 233 -38.61 13.05 22.09
C HIS A 233 -38.80 14.53 22.36
N GLN A 234 -39.12 15.30 21.32
CA GLN A 234 -39.47 16.71 21.44
C GLN A 234 -40.90 16.93 20.96
N THR A 235 -41.08 16.97 19.64
CA THR A 235 -42.36 17.23 18.98
C THR A 235 -42.38 16.40 17.72
N TYR A 236 -43.55 15.90 17.32
CA TYR A 236 -43.69 15.00 16.18
C TYR A 236 -42.92 15.49 14.94
N GLU A 237 -43.04 16.76 14.56
CA GLU A 237 -42.33 17.31 13.39
C GLU A 237 -40.81 17.39 13.55
N LYS A 238 -40.30 17.79 14.73
CA LYS A 238 -38.85 17.87 14.99
C LYS A 238 -38.21 16.49 15.04
N ASP A 239 -38.93 15.54 15.63
CA ASP A 239 -38.55 14.14 15.74
C ASP A 239 -38.48 13.50 14.35
N LEU A 240 -39.51 13.70 13.51
CA LEU A 240 -39.53 13.22 12.13
C LEU A 240 -38.40 13.82 11.29
N LYS A 241 -38.08 15.10 11.51
CA LYS A 241 -36.97 15.79 10.83
C LYS A 241 -35.60 15.26 11.25
N GLN A 242 -35.39 15.00 12.54
CA GLN A 242 -34.16 14.38 13.04
C GLN A 242 -34.02 12.92 12.57
N LEU A 243 -35.08 12.12 12.65
CA LEU A 243 -35.10 10.74 12.17
C LEU A 243 -34.87 10.67 10.66
N ARG A 244 -35.48 11.57 9.86
CA ARG A 244 -35.17 11.69 8.42
C ARG A 244 -33.70 12.00 8.17
N LYS A 245 -33.06 12.82 9.00
CA LYS A 245 -31.63 13.14 8.85
C LYS A 245 -30.76 11.92 9.15
N ILE A 246 -31.09 11.15 10.19
CA ILE A 246 -30.40 9.89 10.54
C ILE A 246 -30.61 8.83 9.45
N LEU A 247 -31.85 8.65 8.98
CA LEU A 247 -32.19 7.73 7.89
C LEU A 247 -31.53 8.12 6.57
N LYS A 248 -31.45 9.42 6.23
CA LYS A 248 -30.75 9.88 5.03
C LYS A 248 -29.26 9.52 5.05
N ILE A 249 -28.59 9.61 6.20
CA ILE A 249 -27.19 9.21 6.35
C ILE A 249 -27.00 7.71 6.05
N HIS A 250 -28.00 6.87 6.39
CA HIS A 250 -27.97 5.44 6.14
C HIS A 250 -28.42 5.06 4.72
N ILE A 251 -29.47 5.69 4.19
CA ILE A 251 -30.03 5.41 2.85
C ILE A 251 -29.10 5.91 1.74
N SER A 252 -28.40 7.04 1.92
CA SER A 252 -27.41 7.51 0.95
C SER A 252 -26.17 6.61 0.82
N ALA A 253 -26.01 5.61 1.70
CA ALA A 253 -24.96 4.59 1.58
C ALA A 253 -25.41 3.37 0.74
N HIS A 254 -26.68 3.31 0.33
CA HIS A 254 -27.31 2.19 -0.39
C HIS A 254 -27.89 2.57 -1.77
N GLN A 255 -27.69 3.81 -2.22
CA GLN A 255 -28.01 4.29 -3.58
C GLN A 255 -26.72 4.61 -4.33
#